data_AF-R7V5Y8-F1
#
_entry.id   AF-R7V5Y8-F1
#
_cell.length_a   1.000
_cell.length_b   1.000
_cell.length_c   1.000
_cell.angle_alpha   90.00
_cell.angle_beta   90.00
_cell.angle_gamma   90.00
#
_symmetry.space_group_name_H-M   'P 1'
#
loop_
_entity.id
_entity.type
_entity.pdbx_description
1 polymer ?
#
loop_
_entity_poly.entity_id
_entity_poly.type
_entity_poly.pdbx_seq_one_letter_code
_entity_poly.pdbx_strand_id
1 'polypeptide(L)'
;MPGCKRKEIMHSEYRGLETMGSVMFTKLYSHLKFALLILFLYSALNVTVLSCFLFTLLLVAVLFTPKNSIEITAKEIDLSKNPLKRNPIHDVVPPEVMADAANAVMNFCVHDAANSPVLLNFEPLKAQSQCLFARKAKLWGSRVWKNDRSLGENTFRNLATLVQFTVVAPSIGLQGFLFELPENFGSSLQIFSNAVLHVLSTISSYDPTGVNCMADPNIETPKWVFQFNKVTFFVTSFAPFYPPSHPRHSFGCKFCYILLQPEFSFAQLDIPFDTPETQWDNPKSVRDRTRVAFRDAGRPYHVRDTVSYPMVHDVVRGMNDHEVVRWWKVES
;
A
#
# COMPACT_ATOMS: atom_id res chain seq x y z
N MET A 1 -7.34 -11.95 -33.21
CA MET A 1 -6.02 -12.41 -32.69
C MET A 1 -4.99 -11.36 -33.08
N PRO A 2 -4.29 -10.77 -32.11
CA PRO A 2 -3.07 -11.36 -31.55
C PRO A 2 -3.14 -11.55 -30.03
N GLY A 3 -2.37 -12.53 -29.56
CA GLY A 3 -2.37 -13.05 -28.20
C GLY A 3 -1.90 -12.06 -27.14
N CYS A 4 -2.59 -12.13 -26.01
CA CYS A 4 -2.42 -11.36 -24.80
C CYS A 4 -1.01 -11.54 -24.18
N LYS A 5 -0.11 -10.57 -24.41
CA LYS A 5 1.21 -10.42 -23.73
C LYS A 5 1.10 -10.07 -22.22
N ARG A 6 -0.12 -10.05 -21.66
CA ARG A 6 -0.40 -9.53 -20.32
C ARG A 6 0.02 -10.44 -19.17
N LYS A 7 0.31 -11.72 -19.43
CA LYS A 7 0.83 -12.63 -18.39
C LYS A 7 2.26 -12.27 -17.95
N GLU A 8 3.07 -11.59 -18.78
CA GLU A 8 4.48 -11.35 -18.47
C GLU A 8 4.74 -10.21 -17.47
N ILE A 9 3.85 -9.21 -17.37
CA ILE A 9 4.12 -7.98 -16.61
C ILE A 9 3.86 -8.16 -15.11
N MET A 10 2.79 -8.86 -14.71
CA MET A 10 2.55 -9.22 -13.30
C MET A 10 3.54 -10.28 -12.79
N HIS A 11 4.14 -11.08 -13.70
CA HIS A 11 5.19 -12.04 -13.38
C HIS A 11 6.54 -11.39 -13.01
N SER A 12 6.76 -10.12 -13.34
CA SER A 12 8.03 -9.40 -13.12
C SER A 12 8.22 -8.94 -11.67
N GLU A 13 7.14 -8.63 -10.94
CA GLU A 13 7.24 -8.03 -9.59
C GLU A 13 7.35 -9.09 -8.48
N TYR A 14 6.64 -10.21 -8.60
CA TYR A 14 6.85 -11.36 -7.71
C TYR A 14 8.19 -12.04 -7.93
N ARG A 15 8.69 -12.09 -9.19
CA ARG A 15 10.07 -12.48 -9.45
C ARG A 15 11.05 -11.51 -8.81
N GLY A 16 10.79 -10.21 -8.70
CA GLY A 16 11.74 -9.22 -8.15
C GLY A 16 12.12 -9.45 -6.67
N LEU A 17 11.15 -9.79 -5.83
CA LEU A 17 11.37 -10.06 -4.40
C LEU A 17 11.91 -11.49 -4.15
N GLU A 18 11.42 -12.48 -4.89
CA GLU A 18 11.99 -13.85 -4.89
C GLU A 18 13.41 -13.87 -5.48
N THR A 19 13.68 -13.06 -6.50
CA THR A 19 15.03 -12.90 -7.08
C THR A 19 15.92 -12.08 -6.17
N MET A 20 15.50 -11.07 -5.41
CA MET A 20 16.40 -10.41 -4.46
C MET A 20 16.88 -11.37 -3.35
N GLY A 21 15.97 -12.17 -2.78
CA GLY A 21 16.35 -13.23 -1.84
C GLY A 21 17.25 -14.28 -2.50
N SER A 22 16.84 -14.81 -3.65
CA SER A 22 17.62 -15.80 -4.41
C SER A 22 18.97 -15.27 -4.88
N VAL A 23 19.09 -14.00 -5.26
CA VAL A 23 20.32 -13.33 -5.71
C VAL A 23 21.24 -13.06 -4.53
N MET A 24 20.70 -12.66 -3.37
CA MET A 24 21.51 -12.48 -2.17
C MET A 24 22.05 -13.84 -1.66
N PHE A 25 21.22 -14.89 -1.67
CA PHE A 25 21.63 -16.25 -1.33
C PHE A 25 22.62 -16.83 -2.34
N THR A 26 22.44 -16.63 -3.65
CA THR A 26 23.41 -17.10 -4.66
C THR A 26 24.72 -16.32 -4.61
N LYS A 27 24.71 -15.02 -4.32
CA LYS A 27 25.93 -14.24 -4.10
C LYS A 27 26.66 -14.70 -2.83
N LEU A 28 25.96 -14.85 -1.71
CA LEU A 28 26.55 -15.36 -0.47
C LEU A 28 27.14 -16.76 -0.66
N TYR A 29 26.43 -17.64 -1.36
CA TYR A 29 26.89 -18.98 -1.71
C TYR A 29 28.09 -18.96 -2.66
N SER A 30 28.14 -18.04 -3.62
CA SER A 30 29.27 -17.85 -4.52
C SER A 30 30.51 -17.33 -3.77
N HIS A 31 30.34 -16.38 -2.84
CA HIS A 31 31.41 -15.90 -1.98
C HIS A 31 31.93 -16.99 -1.04
N LEU A 32 31.03 -17.81 -0.47
CA LEU A 32 31.43 -18.95 0.35
C LEU A 32 32.23 -19.96 -0.46
N LYS A 33 31.80 -20.31 -1.67
CA LYS A 33 32.56 -21.18 -2.59
C LYS A 33 33.95 -20.61 -2.91
N PHE A 34 34.05 -19.31 -3.14
CA PHE A 34 35.32 -18.66 -3.42
C PHE A 34 36.25 -18.64 -2.20
N ALA A 35 35.73 -18.36 -1.01
CA ALA A 35 36.48 -18.43 0.24
C ALA A 35 36.98 -19.86 0.52
N LEU A 36 36.15 -20.88 0.29
CA LEU A 36 36.51 -22.28 0.41
C LEU A 36 37.59 -22.70 -0.61
N LEU A 37 37.55 -22.16 -1.83
CA LEU A 37 38.57 -22.40 -2.85
C LEU A 37 39.92 -21.76 -2.47
N ILE A 38 39.92 -20.55 -1.89
CA ILE A 38 41.14 -19.91 -1.39
C ILE A 38 41.75 -20.71 -0.24
N LEU A 39 40.92 -21.15 0.72
CA LEU A 39 41.33 -22.01 1.82
C LEU A 39 41.92 -23.33 1.30
N PHE A 40 41.31 -23.91 0.27
CA PHE A 40 41.83 -25.10 -0.40
C PHE A 40 43.22 -24.86 -1.00
N LEU A 41 43.40 -23.81 -1.81
CA LEU A 41 44.69 -23.49 -2.42
C LEU A 41 45.77 -23.19 -1.37
N TYR A 42 45.41 -22.50 -0.29
CA TYR A 42 46.32 -22.22 0.82
C TYR A 42 46.74 -23.51 1.56
N SER A 43 45.80 -24.42 1.79
CA SER A 43 46.06 -25.71 2.45
C SER A 43 46.90 -26.66 1.60
N ALA A 44 46.80 -26.57 0.26
CA ALA A 44 47.58 -27.36 -0.68
C ALA A 44 49.06 -26.93 -0.76
N LEU A 45 49.36 -25.67 -0.39
CA LEU A 45 50.74 -25.16 -0.35
C LEU A 45 51.49 -25.53 0.93
N ASN A 46 50.76 -25.83 2.01
CA ASN A 46 51.32 -26.28 3.29
C ASN A 46 50.78 -27.67 3.64
N VAL A 47 51.33 -28.69 2.97
CA VAL A 47 50.91 -30.10 3.18
C VAL A 47 51.38 -30.57 4.54
N THR A 48 50.47 -30.54 5.51
CA THR A 48 50.61 -31.14 6.83
C THR A 48 49.49 -32.16 6.99
N VAL A 49 49.66 -33.14 7.88
CA VAL A 49 48.59 -34.13 8.16
C VAL A 49 47.27 -33.45 8.54
N LEU A 50 47.35 -32.29 9.22
CA LEU A 50 46.22 -31.47 9.60
C LEU A 50 45.50 -30.84 8.39
N SER A 51 46.24 -30.41 7.35
CA SER A 51 45.62 -29.83 6.14
C SER A 51 44.89 -30.89 5.31
N CYS A 52 45.40 -32.13 5.25
CA CYS A 52 44.69 -33.26 4.63
C CYS A 52 43.39 -33.60 5.37
N PHE A 53 43.39 -33.59 6.71
CA PHE A 53 42.20 -33.87 7.52
C PHE A 53 41.12 -32.79 7.33
N LEU A 54 41.51 -31.51 7.42
CA LEU A 54 40.60 -30.38 7.19
C LEU A 54 40.04 -30.38 5.76
N PHE A 55 40.85 -30.75 4.76
CA PHE A 55 40.40 -30.90 3.38
C PHE A 55 39.33 -31.98 3.23
N THR A 56 39.52 -33.13 3.87
CA THR A 56 38.56 -34.25 3.80
C THR A 56 37.24 -33.86 4.46
N LEU A 57 37.28 -33.19 5.61
CA LEU A 57 36.10 -32.66 6.31
C LEU A 57 35.33 -31.65 5.45
N LEU A 58 36.04 -30.74 4.78
CA LEU A 58 35.44 -29.75 3.91
C LEU A 58 34.79 -30.40 2.68
N LEU A 59 35.47 -31.36 2.06
CA LEU A 59 34.96 -32.10 0.91
C LEU A 59 33.69 -32.89 1.28
N VAL A 60 33.69 -33.55 2.44
CA VAL A 60 32.50 -34.23 2.98
C VAL A 60 31.39 -33.21 3.23
N ALA A 61 31.67 -32.07 3.85
CA ALA A 61 30.66 -31.03 4.07
C ALA A 61 30.04 -30.54 2.74
N VAL A 62 30.83 -30.36 1.68
CA VAL A 62 30.34 -29.93 0.35
C VAL A 62 29.57 -31.03 -0.37
N LEU A 63 30.00 -32.30 -0.27
CA LEU A 63 29.33 -33.43 -0.92
C LEU A 63 28.04 -33.84 -0.21
N PHE A 64 27.98 -33.66 1.11
CA PHE A 64 26.83 -34.01 1.94
C PHE A 64 25.97 -32.82 2.36
N THR A 65 26.32 -31.58 1.98
CA THR A 65 25.33 -30.49 2.02
C THR A 65 24.17 -30.93 1.15
N PRO A 66 22.98 -31.16 1.73
CA PRO A 66 21.84 -31.63 0.97
C PRO A 66 21.65 -30.66 -0.18
N LYS A 67 21.56 -31.20 -1.38
CA LYS A 67 21.15 -30.46 -2.57
C LYS A 67 19.67 -30.12 -2.37
N ASN A 68 19.39 -29.25 -1.41
CA ASN A 68 18.17 -28.50 -1.30
C ASN A 68 18.23 -27.50 -2.45
N SER A 69 18.15 -28.02 -3.68
CA SER A 69 17.36 -27.33 -4.67
C SER A 69 16.00 -27.17 -4.00
N ILE A 70 15.78 -25.99 -3.45
CA ILE A 70 14.44 -25.46 -3.36
C ILE A 70 14.02 -25.37 -4.83
N GLU A 71 13.60 -26.52 -5.40
CA GLU A 71 12.63 -26.51 -6.46
C GLU A 71 11.43 -25.87 -5.79
N ILE A 72 11.37 -24.54 -5.88
CA ILE A 72 10.11 -23.82 -5.83
C ILE A 72 9.38 -24.39 -7.04
N THR A 73 8.73 -25.52 -6.85
CA THR A 73 7.79 -26.07 -7.81
C THR A 73 6.81 -24.93 -7.94
N ALA A 74 6.86 -24.23 -9.07
CA ALA A 74 5.91 -23.20 -9.43
C ALA A 74 4.57 -23.92 -9.59
N LYS A 75 3.95 -24.27 -8.47
CA LYS A 75 2.55 -24.67 -8.40
C LYS A 75 1.84 -23.58 -9.15
N GLU A 76 1.16 -23.94 -10.23
CA GLU A 76 0.39 -23.01 -11.04
C GLU A 76 -0.36 -22.09 -10.09
N ILE A 77 0.10 -20.84 -10.04
CA ILE A 77 -0.55 -19.82 -9.26
C ILE A 77 -1.90 -19.66 -9.95
N ASP A 78 -2.96 -20.14 -9.29
CA ASP A 78 -4.32 -19.92 -9.73
C ASP A 78 -4.58 -18.41 -9.74
N LEU A 79 -4.39 -17.79 -10.91
CA LEU A 79 -4.50 -16.34 -11.12
C LEU A 79 -5.93 -15.83 -10.90
N SER A 80 -6.91 -16.72 -10.78
CA SER A 80 -8.27 -16.34 -10.40
C SER A 80 -8.39 -15.96 -8.92
N LYS A 81 -7.41 -16.37 -8.09
CA LYS A 81 -7.40 -16.10 -6.65
C LYS A 81 -6.53 -14.88 -6.35
N ASN A 82 -7.12 -13.86 -5.74
CA ASN A 82 -6.42 -12.65 -5.29
C ASN A 82 -5.22 -13.06 -4.40
N PRO A 83 -3.97 -12.67 -4.73
CA PRO A 83 -2.79 -13.06 -3.96
C PRO A 83 -2.82 -12.52 -2.53
N LEU A 84 -3.52 -11.43 -2.27
CA LEU A 84 -3.76 -10.89 -0.92
C LEU A 84 -4.75 -11.74 -0.09
N LYS A 85 -5.50 -12.63 -0.73
CA LYS A 85 -6.35 -13.64 -0.06
C LYS A 85 -5.61 -14.93 0.26
N ARG A 86 -4.35 -15.08 -0.15
CA ARG A 86 -3.55 -16.20 0.35
C ARG A 86 -3.51 -16.09 1.86
N ASN A 87 -3.71 -17.21 2.55
CA ASN A 87 -3.49 -17.27 3.99
C ASN A 87 -2.20 -16.50 4.26
N PRO A 88 -2.22 -15.49 5.15
CA PRO A 88 -1.02 -14.76 5.50
C PRO A 88 0.03 -15.82 5.75
N ILE A 89 1.18 -15.70 5.09
CA ILE A 89 2.32 -16.54 5.37
C ILE A 89 2.57 -16.28 6.85
N HIS A 90 2.02 -17.17 7.68
CA HIS A 90 2.27 -17.25 9.10
C HIS A 90 3.71 -17.76 9.16
N ASP A 91 4.67 -16.87 8.89
CA ASP A 91 5.92 -16.94 9.59
C ASP A 91 5.53 -16.97 11.06
N VAL A 92 5.89 -18.07 11.71
CA VAL A 92 5.33 -18.59 12.95
C VAL A 92 5.70 -17.68 14.11
N VAL A 93 5.13 -16.49 14.16
CA VAL A 93 5.15 -15.65 15.35
C VAL A 93 4.01 -16.18 16.22
N PRO A 94 4.32 -16.72 17.42
CA PRO A 94 3.29 -17.22 18.32
C PRO A 94 2.23 -16.13 18.57
N PRO A 95 0.93 -16.50 18.68
CA PRO A 95 -0.13 -15.53 18.93
C PRO A 95 0.12 -14.63 20.14
N GLU A 96 0.79 -15.14 21.18
CA GLU A 96 1.20 -14.38 22.35
C GLU A 96 2.19 -13.25 22.02
N VAL A 97 3.21 -13.52 21.19
CA VAL A 97 4.21 -12.52 20.78
C VAL A 97 3.57 -11.46 19.87
N MET A 98 2.64 -11.87 19.01
CA MET A 98 1.85 -10.93 18.21
C MET A 98 0.97 -10.05 19.10
N ALA A 99 0.34 -10.63 20.13
CA ALA A 99 -0.49 -9.90 21.08
C ALA A 99 0.35 -8.93 21.93
N ASP A 100 1.52 -9.34 22.41
CA ASP A 100 2.44 -8.50 23.20
C ASP A 100 3.01 -7.36 22.36
N ALA A 101 3.44 -7.63 21.13
CA ALA A 101 3.89 -6.61 20.19
C ALA A 101 2.76 -5.63 19.85
N ALA A 102 1.55 -6.15 19.60
CA ALA A 102 0.38 -5.30 19.39
C ALA A 102 0.10 -4.44 20.63
N ASN A 103 0.13 -5.00 21.83
CA ASN A 103 -0.09 -4.27 23.09
C ASN A 103 0.99 -3.18 23.31
N ALA A 104 2.26 -3.49 23.05
CA ALA A 104 3.36 -2.54 23.15
C ALA A 104 3.20 -1.38 22.15
N VAL A 105 2.81 -1.70 20.91
CA VAL A 105 2.50 -0.70 19.88
C VAL A 105 1.24 0.11 20.25
N MET A 106 0.20 -0.53 20.80
CA MET A 106 -1.02 0.14 21.26
C MET A 106 -0.75 1.10 22.42
N ASN A 107 0.17 0.78 23.32
CA ASN A 107 0.61 1.68 24.39
C ASN A 107 1.42 2.87 23.87
N PHE A 108 1.93 2.80 22.64
CA PHE A 108 2.58 3.92 21.97
C PHE A 108 1.59 4.88 21.30
N CYS A 109 0.30 4.49 21.24
CA CYS A 109 -0.76 5.29 20.65
C CYS A 109 -0.99 6.55 21.49
N VAL A 110 -0.62 7.70 20.94
CA VAL A 110 -0.66 8.97 21.68
C VAL A 110 -2.07 9.59 21.71
N HIS A 111 -3.05 8.99 21.02
CA HIS A 111 -4.46 9.35 21.08
C HIS A 111 -5.37 8.17 20.72
N ASP A 112 -6.65 8.25 21.11
CA ASP A 112 -7.67 7.30 20.69
C ASP A 112 -8.13 7.60 19.25
N ALA A 113 -7.58 6.86 18.30
CA ALA A 113 -7.90 7.03 16.88
C ALA A 113 -9.28 6.45 16.49
N ALA A 114 -9.83 5.53 17.30
CA ALA A 114 -11.13 4.92 17.04
C ALA A 114 -12.29 5.84 17.46
N ASN A 115 -12.07 6.71 18.43
CA ASN A 115 -13.03 7.71 18.90
C ASN A 115 -12.59 9.17 18.60
N SER A 116 -11.76 9.37 17.58
CA SER A 116 -11.30 10.71 17.21
C SER A 116 -12.47 11.60 16.74
N PRO A 117 -12.55 12.88 17.14
CA PRO A 117 -13.55 13.84 16.64
C PRO A 117 -13.58 13.96 15.11
N VAL A 118 -12.46 13.67 14.45
CA VAL A 118 -12.33 13.62 12.98
C VAL A 118 -13.34 12.64 12.36
N LEU A 119 -13.60 11.50 13.02
CA LEU A 119 -14.56 10.51 12.53
C LEU A 119 -16.00 11.02 12.61
N LEU A 120 -16.33 11.78 13.67
CA LEU A 120 -17.64 12.41 13.81
C LEU A 120 -17.87 13.47 12.72
N ASN A 121 -16.85 14.29 12.45
CA ASN A 121 -16.90 15.32 11.41
C ASN A 121 -17.05 14.72 9.99
N PHE A 122 -16.52 13.52 9.77
CA PHE A 122 -16.58 12.80 8.50
C PHE A 122 -17.89 12.03 8.27
N GLU A 123 -18.68 11.81 9.32
CA GLU A 123 -19.90 11.00 9.24
C GLU A 123 -20.93 11.51 8.22
N PRO A 124 -21.17 12.83 8.04
CA PRO A 124 -22.08 13.31 6.99
C PRO A 124 -21.68 12.85 5.59
N LEU A 125 -20.37 12.85 5.28
CA LEU A 125 -19.84 12.35 4.01
C LEU A 125 -20.03 10.84 3.89
N LYS A 126 -19.70 10.10 4.95
CA LYS A 126 -19.85 8.64 5.01
C LYS A 126 -21.30 8.18 4.87
N ALA A 127 -22.25 8.91 5.47
CA ALA A 127 -23.68 8.62 5.43
C ALA A 127 -24.31 8.91 4.04
N GLN A 128 -23.88 9.98 3.39
CA GLN A 128 -24.44 10.47 2.13
C GLN A 128 -23.72 9.95 0.87
N SER A 129 -22.53 9.38 1.02
CA SER A 129 -21.82 8.72 -0.06
C SER A 129 -22.65 7.59 -0.68
N GLN A 130 -22.57 7.45 -2.00
CA GLN A 130 -23.22 6.36 -2.75
C GLN A 130 -22.37 5.08 -2.76
N CYS A 131 -21.22 5.09 -2.11
CA CYS A 131 -20.37 3.91 -1.97
C CYS A 131 -21.04 2.92 -1.01
N LEU A 132 -21.29 1.70 -1.49
CA LEU A 132 -21.95 0.63 -0.73
C LEU A 132 -21.19 0.23 0.55
N PHE A 133 -19.90 0.53 0.61
CA PHE A 133 -19.04 0.22 1.76
C PHE A 133 -18.93 1.38 2.75
N ALA A 134 -19.18 2.62 2.33
CA ALA A 134 -18.86 3.81 3.12
C ALA A 134 -19.52 3.78 4.50
N ARG A 135 -20.84 3.59 4.57
CA ARG A 135 -21.62 3.62 5.82
C ARG A 135 -21.13 2.64 6.90
N LYS A 136 -20.60 1.49 6.49
CA LYS A 136 -20.14 0.44 7.40
C LYS A 136 -18.63 0.49 7.63
N ALA A 137 -17.93 1.46 7.05
CA ALA A 137 -16.50 1.49 7.11
C ALA A 137 -15.99 1.69 8.53
N LYS A 138 -15.08 0.79 8.95
CA LYS A 138 -14.34 0.90 10.20
C LYS A 138 -13.06 1.69 9.94
N LEU A 139 -13.02 2.91 10.46
CA LEU A 139 -11.95 3.87 10.20
C LEU A 139 -11.26 4.26 11.50
N TRP A 140 -10.00 4.69 11.37
CA TRP A 140 -9.31 5.47 12.38
C TRP A 140 -9.13 6.90 11.91
N GLY A 141 -9.25 7.85 12.82
CA GLY A 141 -9.08 9.27 12.56
C GLY A 141 -7.73 9.80 13.05
N SER A 142 -7.21 10.79 12.32
CA SER A 142 -6.08 11.60 12.76
C SER A 142 -6.40 12.33 14.06
N ARG A 143 -5.37 12.86 14.71
CA ARG A 143 -5.51 13.83 15.80
C ARG A 143 -6.25 15.07 15.31
N VAL A 144 -6.90 15.74 16.26
CA VAL A 144 -7.48 17.06 16.05
C VAL A 144 -6.38 18.04 15.61
N TRP A 145 -6.72 18.83 14.60
CA TRP A 145 -5.87 19.86 14.03
C TRP A 145 -5.45 20.89 15.09
N LYS A 146 -4.19 21.34 15.02
CA LYS A 146 -3.62 22.36 15.89
C LYS A 146 -3.22 23.58 15.06
N ASN A 147 -3.89 24.71 15.29
CA ASN A 147 -3.69 25.97 14.54
C ASN A 147 -2.33 26.63 14.80
N ASP A 148 -1.68 26.30 15.93
CA ASP A 148 -0.34 26.75 16.30
C ASP A 148 0.79 25.94 15.63
N ARG A 149 0.45 25.03 14.70
CA ARG A 149 1.38 24.13 14.03
C ARG A 149 1.23 24.18 12.53
N SER A 150 2.33 23.96 11.83
CA SER A 150 2.34 23.79 10.38
C SER A 150 1.60 22.52 9.94
N LEU A 151 1.32 22.43 8.63
CA LEU A 151 0.72 21.25 8.01
C LEU A 151 1.60 19.99 8.18
N GLY A 152 2.92 20.13 7.98
CA GLY A 152 3.89 19.05 8.20
C GLY A 152 3.90 18.59 9.66
N GLU A 153 3.90 19.49 10.63
CA GLU A 153 3.85 19.12 12.05
C GLU A 153 2.53 18.46 12.45
N ASN A 154 1.39 18.93 11.94
CA ASN A 154 0.10 18.29 12.15
C ASN A 154 0.08 16.87 11.55
N THR A 155 0.68 16.68 10.39
CA THR A 155 0.81 15.37 9.75
C THR A 155 1.74 14.45 10.55
N PHE A 156 2.94 14.93 10.91
CA PHE A 156 3.96 14.20 11.64
C PHE A 156 3.44 13.59 12.95
N ARG A 157 2.60 14.35 13.68
CA ARG A 157 1.98 13.88 14.93
C ARG A 157 1.12 12.62 14.79
N ASN A 158 0.71 12.26 13.57
CA ASN A 158 -0.10 11.08 13.29
C ASN A 158 0.72 9.86 12.87
N LEU A 159 2.02 10.00 12.60
CA LEU A 159 2.82 8.92 12.00
C LEU A 159 2.93 7.69 12.90
N ALA A 160 3.13 7.87 14.21
CA ALA A 160 3.16 6.76 15.16
C ALA A 160 1.85 5.95 15.12
N THR A 161 0.70 6.64 15.11
CA THR A 161 -0.62 6.01 15.01
C THR A 161 -0.85 5.37 13.63
N LEU A 162 -0.29 5.94 12.55
CA LEU A 162 -0.36 5.34 11.21
C LEU A 162 0.49 4.07 11.10
N VAL A 163 1.68 4.02 11.73
CA VAL A 163 2.48 2.78 11.84
C VAL A 163 1.67 1.72 12.58
N GLN A 164 1.10 2.06 13.72
CA GLN A 164 0.22 1.16 14.46
C GLN A 164 -0.99 0.71 13.64
N PHE A 165 -1.63 1.61 12.90
CA PHE A 165 -2.73 1.29 11.99
C PHE A 165 -2.30 0.19 11.02
N THR A 166 -1.14 0.31 10.37
CA THR A 166 -0.67 -0.71 9.41
C THR A 166 -0.43 -2.08 10.04
N VAL A 167 -0.14 -2.14 11.34
CA VAL A 167 0.05 -3.40 12.07
C VAL A 167 -1.29 -4.03 12.47
N VAL A 168 -2.21 -3.25 13.04
CA VAL A 168 -3.44 -3.82 13.63
C VAL A 168 -4.60 -3.92 12.65
N ALA A 169 -4.64 -3.08 11.62
CA ALA A 169 -5.77 -2.98 10.69
C ALA A 169 -6.19 -4.32 10.06
N PRO A 170 -5.28 -5.22 9.64
CA PRO A 170 -5.67 -6.53 9.13
C PRO A 170 -6.44 -7.37 10.16
N SER A 171 -6.01 -7.38 11.41
CA SER A 171 -6.53 -8.26 12.46
C SER A 171 -7.89 -7.80 13.01
N ILE A 172 -8.13 -6.50 13.07
CA ILE A 172 -9.41 -5.93 13.58
C ILE A 172 -10.34 -5.44 12.46
N GLY A 173 -9.93 -5.63 11.19
CA GLY A 173 -10.73 -5.31 10.01
C GLY A 173 -10.94 -3.80 9.81
N LEU A 174 -9.91 -2.99 10.06
CA LEU A 174 -9.95 -1.57 9.72
C LEU A 174 -9.77 -1.38 8.20
N GLN A 175 -10.49 -0.42 7.65
CA GLN A 175 -10.61 -0.19 6.21
C GLN A 175 -10.00 1.12 5.75
N GLY A 176 -9.59 1.99 6.69
CA GLY A 176 -8.85 3.19 6.33
C GLY A 176 -8.44 4.06 7.50
N PHE A 177 -7.48 4.92 7.23
CA PHE A 177 -6.99 5.97 8.12
C PHE A 177 -7.33 7.33 7.51
N LEU A 178 -8.00 8.18 8.28
CA LEU A 178 -8.54 9.44 7.81
C LEU A 178 -7.76 10.62 8.38
N PHE A 179 -7.21 11.46 7.51
CA PHE A 179 -6.70 12.78 7.87
C PHE A 179 -7.77 13.84 7.62
N GLU A 180 -7.96 14.73 8.60
CA GLU A 180 -8.78 15.93 8.48
C GLU A 180 -7.89 17.16 8.33
N LEU A 181 -8.23 18.02 7.37
CA LEU A 181 -7.63 19.32 7.16
C LEU A 181 -8.68 20.43 7.36
N PRO A 182 -8.30 21.56 7.99
CA PRO A 182 -9.16 22.74 8.10
C PRO A 182 -9.76 23.21 6.77
N GLU A 183 -10.90 23.90 6.87
CA GLU A 183 -11.67 24.43 5.74
C GLU A 183 -10.84 25.32 4.80
N ASN A 184 -9.88 26.07 5.32
CA ASN A 184 -9.04 26.94 4.50
C ASN A 184 -8.14 26.19 3.50
N PHE A 185 -7.91 24.88 3.69
CA PHE A 185 -7.24 24.05 2.68
C PHE A 185 -8.18 23.63 1.55
N GLY A 186 -9.49 23.82 1.71
CA GLY A 186 -10.54 23.48 0.76
C GLY A 186 -11.14 24.68 0.05
N SER A 187 -10.45 25.83 0.03
CA SER A 187 -10.92 27.03 -0.65
C SER A 187 -10.77 26.96 -2.18
N SER A 188 -9.84 26.14 -2.68
CA SER A 188 -9.67 25.89 -4.11
C SER A 188 -8.99 24.54 -4.37
N LEU A 189 -9.13 24.05 -5.61
CA LEU A 189 -8.44 22.85 -6.07
C LEU A 189 -6.91 22.96 -5.90
N GLN A 190 -6.34 24.15 -6.16
CA GLN A 190 -4.90 24.37 -6.07
C GLN A 190 -4.39 24.29 -4.63
N ILE A 191 -5.05 25.00 -3.71
CA ILE A 191 -4.68 25.02 -2.30
C ILE A 191 -4.80 23.60 -1.71
N PHE A 192 -5.86 22.89 -2.09
CA PHE A 192 -6.06 21.51 -1.64
C PHE A 192 -5.02 20.55 -2.22
N SER A 193 -4.69 20.67 -3.50
CA SER A 193 -3.66 19.86 -4.17
C SER A 193 -2.31 20.00 -3.47
N ASN A 194 -1.90 21.24 -3.17
CA ASN A 194 -0.68 21.53 -2.42
C ASN A 194 -0.71 20.93 -1.01
N ALA A 195 -1.86 20.98 -0.33
CA ALA A 195 -2.02 20.39 0.99
C ALA A 195 -1.90 18.85 0.95
N VAL A 196 -2.54 18.20 -0.03
CA VAL A 196 -2.46 16.76 -0.24
C VAL A 196 -1.02 16.34 -0.55
N LEU A 197 -0.32 17.06 -1.43
CA LEU A 197 1.10 16.83 -1.71
C LEU A 197 1.92 16.89 -0.42
N HIS A 198 1.78 17.96 0.37
CA HIS A 198 2.55 18.14 1.59
C HIS A 198 2.28 17.01 2.61
N VAL A 199 1.02 16.63 2.80
CA VAL A 199 0.64 15.52 3.72
C VAL A 199 1.26 14.22 3.26
N LEU A 200 1.06 13.83 2.00
CA LEU A 200 1.54 12.55 1.48
C LEU A 200 3.08 12.51 1.41
N SER A 201 3.73 13.60 1.02
CA SER A 201 5.19 13.71 1.04
C SER A 201 5.75 13.63 2.46
N THR A 202 5.09 14.25 3.45
CA THR A 202 5.49 14.12 4.85
C THR A 202 5.37 12.66 5.32
N ILE A 203 4.24 12.00 5.05
CA ILE A 203 4.09 10.59 5.42
C ILE A 203 5.17 9.73 4.77
N SER A 204 5.41 9.94 3.48
CA SER A 204 6.37 9.18 2.69
C SER A 204 7.82 9.38 3.14
N SER A 205 8.22 10.62 3.47
CA SER A 205 9.58 10.94 3.94
C SER A 205 9.91 10.30 5.29
N TYR A 206 8.89 9.92 6.06
CA TYR A 206 9.02 9.24 7.35
C TYR A 206 8.58 7.77 7.28
N ASP A 207 8.52 7.16 6.09
CA ASP A 207 8.26 5.73 5.97
C ASP A 207 9.37 4.95 6.71
N PRO A 208 9.04 4.11 7.72
CA PRO A 208 10.05 3.36 8.48
C PRO A 208 10.84 2.37 7.63
N THR A 209 10.39 2.06 6.41
CA THR A 209 11.12 1.21 5.46
C THR A 209 12.14 1.97 4.61
N GLY A 210 12.09 3.31 4.61
CA GLY A 210 12.94 4.17 3.79
C GLY A 210 12.55 4.26 2.31
N VAL A 211 11.42 3.68 1.88
CA VAL A 211 10.99 3.69 0.46
C VAL A 211 10.77 5.11 -0.07
N ASN A 212 10.17 6.01 0.72
CA ASN A 212 9.88 7.39 0.33
C ASN A 212 9.24 7.51 -1.07
N CYS A 213 8.14 6.78 -1.29
CA CYS A 213 7.46 6.65 -2.57
C CYS A 213 7.06 7.97 -3.26
N MET A 214 6.89 9.07 -2.53
CA MET A 214 6.57 10.38 -3.13
C MET A 214 7.77 11.02 -3.83
N ALA A 215 8.99 10.56 -3.56
CA ALA A 215 10.21 10.98 -4.26
C ALA A 215 10.52 10.12 -5.50
N ASP A 216 9.69 9.13 -5.84
CA ASP A 216 9.90 8.26 -7.00
C ASP A 216 9.71 9.07 -8.32
N PRO A 217 10.73 9.13 -9.20
CA PRO A 217 10.59 9.80 -10.49
C PRO A 217 9.54 9.15 -11.41
N ASN A 218 9.09 7.93 -11.12
CA ASN A 218 8.10 7.18 -11.89
C ASN A 218 6.68 7.27 -11.31
N ILE A 219 6.39 8.31 -10.52
CA ILE A 219 5.06 8.53 -9.90
C ILE A 219 3.90 8.54 -10.91
N GLU A 220 4.14 8.97 -12.15
CA GLU A 220 3.16 8.97 -13.25
C GLU A 220 3.01 7.60 -13.95
N THR A 221 3.60 6.52 -13.44
CA THR A 221 3.47 5.18 -14.03
C THR A 221 2.37 4.36 -13.34
N PRO A 222 1.72 3.40 -14.04
CA PRO A 222 0.77 2.48 -13.42
C PRO A 222 1.35 1.57 -12.33
N LYS A 223 2.69 1.55 -12.17
CA LYS A 223 3.38 0.76 -11.14
C LYS A 223 3.54 1.52 -9.83
N TRP A 224 3.42 2.85 -9.87
CA TRP A 224 3.53 3.64 -8.66
C TRP A 224 2.32 3.41 -7.77
N VAL A 225 2.60 3.23 -6.49
CA VAL A 225 1.60 3.08 -5.42
C VAL A 225 2.00 3.97 -4.26
N PHE A 226 1.02 4.51 -3.53
CA PHE A 226 1.33 5.12 -2.25
C PHE A 226 1.59 4.01 -1.24
N GLN A 227 2.78 3.99 -0.64
CA GLN A 227 3.18 2.98 0.33
C GLN A 227 3.67 3.65 1.62
N PHE A 228 3.34 3.03 2.75
CA PHE A 228 3.88 3.39 4.06
C PHE A 228 3.99 2.14 4.93
N ASN A 229 5.15 1.91 5.55
CA ASN A 229 5.41 0.75 6.42
C ASN A 229 5.05 -0.59 5.75
N LYS A 230 5.54 -0.80 4.53
CA LYS A 230 5.26 -1.98 3.68
C LYS A 230 3.80 -2.17 3.26
N VAL A 231 2.88 -1.30 3.65
CA VAL A 231 1.47 -1.36 3.24
C VAL A 231 1.21 -0.40 2.09
N THR A 232 0.61 -0.91 1.02
CA THR A 232 0.12 -0.11 -0.11
C THR A 232 -1.27 0.42 0.19
N PHE A 233 -1.54 1.66 -0.24
CA PHE A 233 -2.80 2.34 0.01
C PHE A 233 -3.41 2.87 -1.28
N PHE A 234 -4.71 2.66 -1.41
CA PHE A 234 -5.57 3.49 -2.25
C PHE A 234 -5.86 4.79 -1.52
N VAL A 235 -5.43 5.92 -2.09
CA VAL A 235 -5.65 7.25 -1.50
C VAL A 235 -6.81 7.94 -2.19
N THR A 236 -7.73 8.47 -1.40
CA THR A 236 -8.88 9.22 -1.88
C THR A 236 -9.02 10.50 -1.08
N SER A 237 -9.33 11.61 -1.75
CA SER A 237 -9.50 12.90 -1.11
C SER A 237 -10.90 13.50 -1.33
N PHE A 238 -11.35 14.32 -0.39
CA PHE A 238 -12.64 15.01 -0.44
C PHE A 238 -12.48 16.46 0.05
N ALA A 239 -13.21 17.39 -0.56
CA ALA A 239 -13.14 18.81 -0.20
C ALA A 239 -14.45 19.56 -0.46
N PRO A 240 -14.72 20.66 0.28
CA PRO A 240 -15.95 21.45 0.13
C PRO A 240 -16.10 22.18 -1.22
N PHE A 241 -14.99 22.55 -1.88
CA PHE A 241 -15.05 23.26 -3.16
C PHE A 241 -15.61 22.41 -4.31
N TYR A 242 -15.63 21.07 -4.19
CA TYR A 242 -16.20 20.23 -5.22
C TYR A 242 -17.73 20.42 -5.25
N PRO A 243 -18.34 20.59 -6.44
CA PRO A 243 -19.78 20.80 -6.53
C PRO A 243 -20.56 19.53 -6.14
N PRO A 244 -21.86 19.62 -5.78
CA PRO A 244 -22.68 18.47 -5.39
C PRO A 244 -22.79 17.35 -6.44
N SER A 245 -22.55 17.66 -7.72
CA SER A 245 -22.49 16.72 -8.85
C SER A 245 -21.13 16.00 -8.98
N HIS A 246 -20.14 16.36 -8.15
CA HIS A 246 -18.82 15.74 -8.21
C HIS A 246 -18.71 14.58 -7.20
N PRO A 247 -18.10 13.44 -7.56
CA PRO A 247 -18.00 12.29 -6.66
C PRO A 247 -17.07 12.49 -5.45
N ARG A 248 -16.29 13.60 -5.43
CA ARG A 248 -15.46 14.00 -4.28
C ARG A 248 -16.11 15.09 -3.40
N HIS A 249 -17.38 15.42 -3.63
CA HIS A 249 -18.13 16.37 -2.82
C HIS A 249 -18.19 15.94 -1.35
N SER A 250 -18.06 16.91 -0.43
CA SER A 250 -17.99 16.65 1.02
C SER A 250 -19.34 16.71 1.75
N PHE A 251 -20.46 16.89 1.05
CA PHE A 251 -21.82 16.85 1.60
C PHE A 251 -22.07 17.79 2.78
N GLY A 252 -21.56 19.02 2.68
CA GLY A 252 -21.69 20.04 3.73
C GLY A 252 -20.70 19.91 4.88
N CYS A 253 -19.76 18.96 4.83
CA CYS A 253 -18.63 18.96 5.75
C CYS A 253 -17.78 20.21 5.51
N LYS A 254 -17.39 20.88 6.60
CA LYS A 254 -16.52 22.07 6.56
C LYS A 254 -15.06 21.73 6.25
N PHE A 255 -14.63 20.54 6.67
CA PHE A 255 -13.24 20.11 6.54
C PHE A 255 -12.97 19.43 5.20
N CYS A 256 -11.67 19.33 4.88
CA CYS A 256 -11.19 18.48 3.80
C CYS A 256 -10.65 17.18 4.38
N TYR A 257 -10.64 16.14 3.56
CA TYR A 257 -10.27 14.81 4.02
C TYR A 257 -9.32 14.11 3.05
N ILE A 258 -8.35 13.39 3.62
CA ILE A 258 -7.49 12.45 2.89
C ILE A 258 -7.67 11.10 3.57
N LEU A 259 -8.24 10.15 2.83
CA LEU A 259 -8.50 8.80 3.28
C LEU A 259 -7.47 7.85 2.67
N LEU A 260 -6.68 7.20 3.53
CA LEU A 260 -5.75 6.14 3.17
C LEU A 260 -6.44 4.79 3.38
N GLN A 261 -6.76 4.07 2.32
CA GLN A 261 -7.39 2.75 2.39
C GLN A 261 -6.37 1.66 2.04
N PRO A 262 -5.96 0.79 2.96
CA PRO A 262 -4.95 -0.21 2.65
C PRO A 262 -5.51 -1.23 1.65
N GLU A 263 -4.70 -1.64 0.67
CA GLU A 263 -5.16 -2.53 -0.41
C GLU A 263 -5.71 -3.87 0.10
N PHE A 264 -5.15 -4.40 1.20
CA PHE A 264 -5.65 -5.62 1.83
C PHE A 264 -7.12 -5.49 2.29
N SER A 265 -7.60 -4.29 2.62
CA SER A 265 -8.99 -4.09 3.08
C SER A 265 -10.00 -4.35 1.96
N PHE A 266 -9.62 -4.10 0.70
CA PHE A 266 -10.46 -4.45 -0.46
C PHE A 266 -10.53 -5.97 -0.65
N ALA A 267 -9.44 -6.68 -0.36
CA ALA A 267 -9.42 -8.14 -0.39
C ALA A 267 -10.32 -8.75 0.70
N GLN A 268 -10.32 -8.17 1.91
CA GLN A 268 -11.21 -8.56 3.01
C GLN A 268 -12.70 -8.33 2.68
N LEU A 269 -13.01 -7.31 1.87
CA LEU A 269 -14.37 -6.99 1.43
C LEU A 269 -14.83 -7.78 0.20
N ASP A 270 -14.00 -8.70 -0.32
CA ASP A 270 -14.28 -9.48 -1.53
C ASP A 270 -14.66 -8.60 -2.74
N ILE A 271 -13.98 -7.47 -2.88
CA ILE A 271 -14.22 -6.56 -4.00
C ILE A 271 -13.60 -7.18 -5.27
N PRO A 272 -14.35 -7.34 -6.37
CA PRO A 272 -13.82 -7.88 -7.60
C PRO A 272 -12.79 -6.93 -8.22
N PHE A 273 -11.92 -7.50 -9.07
CA PHE A 273 -10.95 -6.76 -9.86
C PHE A 273 -11.60 -5.59 -10.62
N ASP A 274 -10.80 -4.55 -10.89
CA ASP A 274 -11.28 -3.45 -11.72
C ASP A 274 -11.57 -3.92 -13.15
N THR A 275 -12.54 -3.27 -13.77
CA THR A 275 -13.00 -3.54 -15.14
C THR A 275 -13.32 -2.22 -15.81
N PRO A 276 -12.94 -2.04 -17.10
CA PRO A 276 -13.30 -0.85 -17.86
C PRO A 276 -14.79 -0.86 -18.24
N GLU A 277 -15.41 -2.05 -18.25
CA GLU A 277 -16.83 -2.23 -18.56
C GLU A 277 -17.66 -2.13 -17.28
N THR A 278 -18.85 -1.56 -17.42
CA THR A 278 -19.86 -1.46 -16.35
C THR A 278 -21.21 -1.91 -16.90
N GLN A 279 -21.86 -2.84 -16.20
CA GLN A 279 -23.22 -3.28 -16.57
C GLN A 279 -24.26 -2.29 -16.03
N TRP A 280 -24.47 -1.20 -16.77
CA TRP A 280 -25.27 -0.05 -16.36
C TRP A 280 -26.75 -0.34 -16.09
N ASP A 281 -27.37 -1.22 -16.87
CA ASP A 281 -28.80 -1.53 -16.78
C ASP A 281 -29.11 -2.73 -15.88
N ASN A 282 -28.11 -3.59 -15.65
CA ASN A 282 -28.25 -4.82 -14.88
C ASN A 282 -26.98 -5.09 -14.04
N PRO A 283 -26.68 -4.25 -13.03
CA PRO A 283 -25.41 -4.27 -12.33
C PRO A 283 -25.20 -5.59 -11.56
N LYS A 284 -24.19 -6.37 -11.96
CA LYS A 284 -23.90 -7.69 -11.39
C LYS A 284 -22.92 -7.63 -10.25
N SER A 285 -21.85 -6.87 -10.41
CA SER A 285 -20.78 -6.75 -9.42
C SER A 285 -21.08 -5.64 -8.39
N VAL A 286 -20.41 -5.69 -7.24
CA VAL A 286 -20.46 -4.57 -6.27
C VAL A 286 -19.95 -3.26 -6.90
N ARG A 287 -18.98 -3.37 -7.82
CA ARG A 287 -18.44 -2.24 -8.57
C ARG A 287 -19.48 -1.62 -9.50
N ASP A 288 -20.21 -2.45 -10.26
CA ASP A 288 -21.31 -1.98 -11.13
C ASP A 288 -22.37 -1.25 -10.30
N ARG A 289 -22.81 -1.87 -9.18
CA ARG A 289 -23.82 -1.27 -8.30
C ARG A 289 -23.35 0.06 -7.72
N THR A 290 -22.08 0.17 -7.35
CA THR A 290 -21.51 1.42 -6.85
C THR A 290 -21.48 2.49 -7.95
N ARG A 291 -21.00 2.15 -9.16
CA ARG A 291 -20.96 3.09 -10.30
C ARG A 291 -22.35 3.56 -10.70
N VAL A 292 -23.32 2.65 -10.77
CA VAL A 292 -24.74 2.96 -11.02
C VAL A 292 -25.31 3.87 -9.94
N ALA A 293 -25.11 3.57 -8.66
CA ALA A 293 -25.59 4.41 -7.56
C ALA A 293 -25.03 5.85 -7.61
N PHE A 294 -23.74 6.00 -7.95
CA PHE A 294 -23.14 7.31 -8.14
C PHE A 294 -23.69 8.05 -9.36
N ARG A 295 -23.87 7.37 -10.49
CA ARG A 295 -24.51 7.92 -11.70
C ARG A 295 -25.94 8.40 -11.41
N ASP A 296 -26.76 7.56 -10.79
CA ASP A 296 -28.18 7.84 -10.52
C ASP A 296 -28.34 9.00 -9.52
N ALA A 297 -27.34 9.21 -8.67
CA ALA A 297 -27.26 10.37 -7.77
C ALA A 297 -26.64 11.63 -8.41
N GLY A 298 -26.44 11.65 -9.73
CA GLY A 298 -25.87 12.78 -10.47
C GLY A 298 -24.38 13.01 -10.20
N ARG A 299 -23.64 11.98 -9.76
CA ARG A 299 -22.21 12.04 -9.40
C ARG A 299 -21.38 10.94 -10.06
N PRO A 300 -21.43 10.76 -11.39
CA PRO A 300 -20.79 9.63 -12.04
C PRO A 300 -19.26 9.59 -11.82
N TYR A 301 -18.72 8.37 -11.75
CA TYR A 301 -17.28 8.17 -11.90
C TYR A 301 -16.92 8.16 -13.39
N HIS A 302 -15.80 8.79 -13.73
CA HIS A 302 -15.14 8.52 -14.99
C HIS A 302 -14.58 7.10 -14.96
N VAL A 303 -15.16 6.20 -15.75
CA VAL A 303 -14.65 4.84 -15.93
C VAL A 303 -13.68 4.87 -17.11
N ARG A 304 -12.42 4.50 -16.86
CA ARG A 304 -11.38 4.49 -17.89
C ARG A 304 -11.53 3.25 -18.78
N ASP A 305 -11.09 3.37 -20.04
CA ASP A 305 -11.06 2.26 -21.00
C ASP A 305 -10.00 1.18 -20.66
N THR A 306 -9.16 1.45 -19.65
CA THR A 306 -8.12 0.54 -19.17
C THR A 306 -8.17 0.46 -17.64
N VAL A 307 -7.77 -0.69 -17.12
CA VAL A 307 -7.56 -0.94 -15.67
C VAL A 307 -6.12 -0.70 -15.23
N SER A 308 -5.23 -0.39 -16.18
CA SER A 308 -3.84 -0.01 -15.90
C SER A 308 -3.69 1.48 -16.17
N TYR A 309 -3.64 2.25 -15.10
CA TYR A 309 -3.48 3.70 -15.11
C TYR A 309 -2.69 4.12 -13.86
N PRO A 310 -2.02 5.28 -13.90
CA PRO A 310 -1.30 5.80 -12.74
C PRO A 310 -2.28 6.13 -11.61
N MET A 311 -2.15 5.46 -10.45
CA MET A 311 -3.04 5.69 -9.31
C MET A 311 -2.94 7.11 -8.76
N VAL A 312 -1.79 7.77 -8.97
CA VAL A 312 -1.59 9.17 -8.58
C VAL A 312 -2.66 10.09 -9.19
N HIS A 313 -3.23 9.75 -10.36
CA HIS A 313 -4.29 10.53 -11.03
C HIS A 313 -5.63 10.53 -10.26
N ASP A 314 -5.87 9.57 -9.36
CA ASP A 314 -7.14 9.46 -8.64
C ASP A 314 -7.13 10.08 -7.24
N VAL A 315 -5.94 10.43 -6.74
CA VAL A 315 -5.77 10.96 -5.38
C VAL A 315 -6.48 12.30 -5.22
N VAL A 316 -6.20 13.26 -6.11
CA VAL A 316 -6.93 14.53 -6.25
C VAL A 316 -7.53 14.57 -7.65
N ARG A 317 -8.83 14.85 -7.75
CA ARG A 317 -9.55 14.81 -9.04
C ARG A 317 -9.79 16.24 -9.55
N GLY A 318 -9.68 16.43 -10.86
CA GLY A 318 -10.04 17.69 -11.50
C GLY A 318 -11.52 18.01 -11.39
N MET A 319 -11.90 19.23 -11.75
CA MET A 319 -13.32 19.62 -11.81
C MET A 319 -14.03 18.93 -12.98
N ASN A 320 -13.28 18.62 -14.03
CA ASN A 320 -13.77 17.92 -15.21
C ASN A 320 -13.32 16.45 -15.19
N ASP A 321 -14.16 15.55 -15.69
CA ASP A 321 -13.94 14.10 -15.63
C ASP A 321 -12.66 13.60 -16.32
N HIS A 322 -12.17 14.35 -17.32
CA HIS A 322 -11.00 14.00 -18.11
C HIS A 322 -9.74 14.79 -17.72
N GLU A 323 -9.86 15.70 -16.74
CA GLU A 323 -8.76 16.57 -16.32
C GLU A 323 -7.85 15.83 -15.33
N VAL A 324 -6.59 15.63 -15.73
CA VAL A 324 -5.55 15.11 -14.84
C VAL A 324 -4.90 16.28 -14.11
N VAL A 325 -5.22 16.44 -12.83
CA VAL A 325 -4.58 17.42 -11.95
C VAL A 325 -3.25 16.86 -11.49
N ARG A 326 -2.14 17.49 -11.89
CA ARG A 326 -0.79 17.06 -11.50
C ARG A 326 -0.43 17.54 -10.09
N TRP A 327 -1.26 17.24 -9.11
CA TRP A 327 -1.12 17.67 -7.71
C TRP A 327 0.21 17.25 -7.07
N TRP A 328 0.88 16.23 -7.61
CA TRP A 328 2.19 15.76 -7.15
C TRP A 328 3.37 16.60 -7.64
N LYS A 329 3.13 17.58 -8.50
CA LYS A 329 4.15 18.54 -8.95
C LYS A 329 3.96 19.83 -8.14
N VAL A 330 5.07 20.39 -7.65
CA VAL A 330 5.05 21.73 -7.05
C VAL A 330 4.74 22.70 -8.19
N GLU A 331 3.56 23.29 -8.17
CA GLU A 331 3.30 24.45 -9.01
C GLU A 331 4.04 25.63 -8.40
N SER A 332 5.08 26.08 -9.12
CA SER A 332 5.89 27.25 -8.80
C SER A 332 5.11 28.54 -8.93
#